data_AF-A0A538GLC9-F1
#
_entry.id   AF-A0A538GLC9-F1
#
_cell.length_a   1.000
_cell.length_b   1.000
_cell.length_c   1.000
_cell.angle_alpha   90.00
_cell.angle_beta   90.00
_cell.angle_gamma   90.00
#
_symmetry.space_group_name_H-M   'P 1'
#
loop_
_entity.id
_entity.type
_entity.pdbx_description
1 polymer ?
#
loop_
_entity_poly.entity_id
_entity_poly.type
_entity_poly.pdbx_seq_one_letter_code
_entity_poly.pdbx_strand_id
1 'polypeptide(L)'
;MASRVLALLIAALTVAGCGAARHAAPAATTTRTTTTSHPVGPCKLDAGQRRAVLLALRDIRKLRKIQAPLHRFSERGTPAQEAETGHFLADMTSAKKLPVNVRAHLLHLAKNATGLCGLCFQGLEAEEPVLATRAGEGRCG
;
A
#
# COMPACT_ATOMS: atom_id res chain seq x y z
N MET A 1 -52.42 -7.67 -5.25
CA MET A 1 -52.03 -7.01 -6.51
C MET A 1 -50.56 -6.62 -6.35
N ALA A 2 -49.60 -7.54 -6.49
CA ALA A 2 -48.97 -8.07 -7.72
C ALA A 2 -48.25 -7.01 -8.59
N SER A 3 -46.93 -7.18 -8.70
CA SER A 3 -46.05 -6.82 -9.85
C SER A 3 -45.71 -5.33 -10.06
N ARG A 4 -44.51 -4.86 -10.48
CA ARG A 4 -43.29 -5.39 -11.15
C ARG A 4 -42.14 -4.38 -10.86
N VAL A 5 -40.93 -4.78 -10.46
CA VAL A 5 -39.78 -5.25 -11.28
C VAL A 5 -39.26 -4.21 -12.30
N LEU A 6 -38.09 -3.65 -11.98
CA LEU A 6 -36.91 -3.40 -12.84
C LEU A 6 -36.99 -2.39 -14.00
N ALA A 7 -36.13 -1.36 -13.94
CA ALA A 7 -35.50 -0.79 -15.13
C ALA A 7 -34.10 -0.26 -14.79
N LEU A 8 -33.10 -0.99 -15.31
CA LEU A 8 -31.71 -0.57 -15.49
C LEU A 8 -31.63 0.70 -16.35
N LEU A 9 -30.67 1.59 -16.07
CA LEU A 9 -30.01 2.37 -17.10
C LEU A 9 -28.58 2.73 -16.68
N ILE A 10 -27.64 2.02 -17.31
CA ILE A 10 -26.20 2.29 -17.33
C ILE A 10 -25.99 3.39 -18.38
N ALA A 11 -25.30 4.47 -18.04
CA ALA A 11 -24.74 5.40 -19.01
C ALA A 11 -23.30 5.73 -18.63
N ALA A 12 -22.37 5.08 -19.31
CA ALA A 12 -20.98 5.46 -19.37
C ALA A 12 -20.83 6.66 -20.33
N LEU A 13 -20.07 7.67 -19.93
CA LEU A 13 -19.43 8.60 -20.87
C LEU A 13 -18.07 9.04 -20.32
N THR A 14 -17.04 8.47 -20.94
CA THR A 14 -15.64 8.87 -20.88
C THR A 14 -15.46 10.23 -21.57
N VAL A 15 -14.89 11.22 -20.89
CA VAL A 15 -14.33 12.41 -21.54
C VAL A 15 -12.81 12.31 -21.52
N ALA A 16 -12.26 12.31 -22.72
CA ALA A 16 -10.84 12.33 -23.02
C ALA A 16 -10.18 13.59 -22.45
N GLY A 17 -9.17 13.41 -21.59
CA GLY A 17 -8.26 14.48 -21.21
C GLY A 17 -7.19 14.67 -22.28
N CYS A 18 -7.45 15.56 -23.23
CA CYS A 18 -6.47 16.08 -24.18
C CYS A 18 -5.72 17.24 -23.50
N GLY A 19 -4.39 17.16 -23.41
CA GLY A 19 -3.59 18.16 -22.71
C GLY A 19 -2.15 18.15 -23.20
N ALA A 20 -1.94 18.51 -24.46
CA ALA A 20 -0.64 18.87 -24.99
C ALA A 20 -0.34 20.33 -24.62
N ALA A 21 0.56 20.57 -23.67
CA ALA A 21 1.16 21.87 -23.45
C ALA A 21 2.68 21.72 -23.61
N ARG A 22 3.17 22.10 -24.79
CA ARG A 22 4.60 22.35 -25.04
C ARG A 22 4.89 23.76 -24.53
N HIS A 23 5.71 23.88 -23.50
CA HIS A 23 6.43 25.12 -23.19
C HIS A 23 7.91 24.78 -23.17
N ALA A 24 8.60 25.17 -24.24
CA ALA A 24 10.04 25.21 -24.29
C ALA A 24 10.49 26.54 -23.68
N ALA A 25 11.29 26.46 -22.62
CA ALA A 25 12.06 27.56 -22.05
C ALA A 25 13.38 26.96 -21.49
N PRO A 26 14.45 27.76 -21.38
CA PRO A 26 15.77 27.40 -21.85
C PRO A 26 16.60 26.54 -20.89
N ALA A 27 17.63 25.91 -21.47
CA ALA A 27 18.56 24.98 -20.84
C ALA A 27 19.16 25.50 -19.53
N ALA A 28 18.79 24.85 -18.42
CA ALA A 28 19.61 24.80 -17.23
C ALA A 28 20.56 23.60 -17.37
N THR A 29 21.87 23.87 -17.41
CA THR A 29 22.91 22.84 -17.32
C THR A 29 22.86 22.24 -15.91
N THR A 30 22.01 21.23 -15.73
CA THR A 30 22.03 20.38 -14.55
C THR A 30 23.13 19.35 -14.75
N THR A 31 24.18 19.44 -13.96
CA THR A 31 25.22 18.42 -13.81
C THR A 31 24.52 17.08 -13.59
N ARG A 32 24.55 16.23 -14.63
CA ARG A 32 23.94 14.90 -14.62
C ARG A 32 24.84 14.01 -13.78
N THR A 33 24.63 14.02 -12.47
CA THR A 33 25.10 12.92 -11.62
C THR A 33 24.48 11.66 -12.21
N THR A 34 25.28 10.84 -12.89
CA THR A 34 24.88 9.51 -13.34
C THR A 34 24.73 8.63 -12.11
N THR A 35 23.66 8.83 -11.36
CA THR A 35 23.08 7.75 -10.58
C THR A 35 22.56 6.75 -11.60
N THR A 36 23.14 5.55 -11.59
CA THR A 36 22.66 4.41 -12.36
C THR A 36 21.28 4.03 -11.82
N SER A 37 20.26 4.83 -12.14
CA SER A 37 18.87 4.52 -11.83
C SER A 37 18.53 3.27 -12.64
N HIS A 38 18.44 2.14 -11.97
CA HIS A 38 17.83 0.96 -12.58
C HIS A 38 16.45 1.39 -13.09
N PRO A 39 16.12 1.13 -14.36
CA PRO A 39 14.85 1.54 -14.93
C PRO A 39 13.75 0.97 -14.04
N VAL A 40 12.90 1.86 -13.55
CA VAL A 40 11.69 1.48 -12.82
C VAL A 40 10.81 0.80 -13.87
N GLY A 41 10.86 -0.53 -13.89
CA GLY A 41 10.06 -1.32 -14.80
C GLY A 41 8.61 -1.32 -14.35
N PRO A 42 7.64 -1.48 -15.27
CA PRO A 42 6.23 -1.57 -14.91
C PRO A 42 6.04 -2.64 -13.83
N CYS A 43 5.37 -2.29 -12.74
CA CYS A 43 5.22 -3.18 -11.59
C CYS A 43 4.33 -4.38 -11.92
N LYS A 44 4.93 -5.43 -12.48
CA LYS A 44 4.22 -6.66 -12.80
C LYS A 44 4.41 -7.65 -11.65
N LEU A 45 3.51 -7.57 -10.67
CA LEU A 45 3.42 -8.58 -9.63
C LEU A 45 3.00 -9.92 -10.24
N ASP A 46 3.66 -11.00 -9.82
CA ASP A 46 3.22 -12.36 -10.12
C ASP A 46 1.98 -12.77 -9.30
N ALA A 47 1.41 -13.94 -9.60
CA ALA A 47 0.20 -14.41 -8.94
C ALA A 47 0.35 -14.58 -7.41
N GLY A 48 1.51 -15.03 -6.94
CA GLY A 48 1.81 -15.21 -5.52
C GLY A 48 1.95 -13.86 -4.80
N GLN A 49 2.65 -12.91 -5.41
CA GLN A 49 2.77 -11.55 -4.90
C GLN A 49 1.42 -10.83 -4.86
N ARG A 50 0.59 -10.97 -5.90
CA ARG A 50 -0.77 -10.41 -5.91
C ARG A 50 -1.62 -10.98 -4.79
N ARG A 51 -1.56 -12.30 -4.58
CA ARG A 51 -2.27 -12.94 -3.46
C ARG A 51 -1.80 -12.39 -2.11
N ALA A 52 -0.49 -12.23 -1.92
CA ALA A 52 0.06 -11.64 -0.70
C ALA A 52 -0.45 -10.21 -0.46
N VAL A 53 -0.44 -9.36 -1.50
CA VAL A 53 -1.00 -7.99 -1.42
C VAL A 53 -2.49 -8.02 -1.04
N LEU A 54 -3.27 -8.91 -1.62
CA LEU A 54 -4.71 -9.02 -1.31
C LEU A 54 -4.97 -9.45 0.14
N LEU A 55 -4.18 -10.40 0.66
CA LEU A 55 -4.25 -10.81 2.07
C LEU A 55 -3.87 -9.66 3.00
N ALA A 56 -2.75 -8.99 2.74
CA ALA A 56 -2.31 -7.82 3.49
C ALA A 56 -3.39 -6.72 3.53
N LEU A 57 -4.00 -6.39 2.38
CA LEU A 57 -5.08 -5.40 2.31
C LEU A 57 -6.37 -5.85 3.00
N ARG A 58 -6.65 -7.16 3.06
CA ARG A 58 -7.76 -7.69 3.85
C ARG A 58 -7.51 -7.46 5.34
N ASP A 59 -6.31 -7.76 5.81
CA ASP A 59 -5.98 -7.67 7.23
C ASP A 59 -5.90 -6.20 7.69
N ILE A 60 -5.34 -5.31 6.87
CA ILE A 60 -5.41 -3.85 7.07
C ILE A 60 -6.86 -3.35 7.20
N ARG A 61 -7.78 -3.87 6.38
CA ARG A 61 -9.21 -3.50 6.49
C ARG A 61 -9.82 -3.96 7.80
N LYS A 62 -9.44 -5.14 8.31
CA LYS A 62 -9.90 -5.61 9.62
C LYS A 62 -9.29 -4.78 10.75
N LEU A 63 -8.00 -4.46 10.70
CA LEU A 63 -7.35 -3.56 11.67
C LEU A 63 -8.07 -2.22 11.76
N ARG A 64 -8.40 -1.61 10.61
CA ARG A 64 -9.21 -0.37 10.57
C ARG A 64 -10.57 -0.53 11.23
N LYS A 65 -11.25 -1.67 11.02
CA LYS A 65 -12.54 -1.94 11.67
C LYS A 65 -12.41 -2.12 13.17
N ILE A 66 -11.36 -2.81 13.63
CA ILE A 66 -11.07 -3.00 15.06
C ILE A 66 -10.71 -1.66 15.71
N GLN A 67 -9.97 -0.79 15.01
CA GLN A 67 -9.57 0.51 15.52
C GLN A 67 -10.69 1.57 15.47
N ALA A 68 -11.64 1.47 14.52
CA ALA A 68 -12.71 2.46 14.34
C ALA A 68 -13.51 2.84 15.62
N PRO A 69 -13.90 1.90 16.51
CA PRO A 69 -14.59 2.25 17.75
C PRO A 69 -13.66 2.72 18.88
N LEU A 70 -12.34 2.69 18.67
CA LEU A 70 -11.37 3.11 19.67
C LEU A 70 -11.13 4.62 19.56
N HIS A 71 -11.12 5.28 20.71
CA HIS A 71 -10.94 6.74 20.79
C HIS A 71 -9.76 7.15 21.66
N ARG A 72 -9.07 6.18 22.26
CA ARG A 72 -7.94 6.43 23.16
C ARG A 72 -6.78 5.55 22.76
N PHE A 73 -5.59 6.12 22.90
CA PHE A 73 -4.36 5.39 22.80
C PHE A 73 -4.24 4.38 23.94
N SER A 74 -3.65 3.22 23.63
CA SER A 74 -3.21 2.21 24.58
C SER A 74 -1.85 1.71 24.13
N GLU A 75 -0.88 1.65 25.05
CA GLU A 75 0.44 1.11 24.71
C GLU A 75 0.31 -0.34 24.21
N ARG A 76 -0.51 -1.13 24.90
CA ARG A 76 -0.73 -2.53 24.55
C ARG A 76 -1.78 -2.74 23.45
N GLY A 77 -2.74 -1.83 23.32
CA GLY A 77 -3.92 -2.02 22.47
C GLY A 77 -4.91 -3.03 23.04
N THR A 78 -5.82 -3.49 22.19
CA THR A 78 -6.78 -4.57 22.50
C THR A 78 -6.25 -5.92 22.03
N PRO A 79 -6.70 -7.06 22.61
CA PRO A 79 -6.31 -8.39 22.13
C PRO A 79 -6.60 -8.61 20.64
N ALA A 80 -7.66 -8.00 20.11
CA ALA A 80 -7.99 -8.09 18.68
C ALA A 80 -6.98 -7.33 17.80
N GLN A 81 -6.49 -6.16 18.25
CA GLN A 81 -5.44 -5.43 17.54
C GLN A 81 -4.13 -6.22 17.54
N GLU A 82 -3.73 -6.78 18.69
CA GLU A 82 -2.52 -7.61 18.79
C GLU A 82 -2.60 -8.81 17.86
N ALA A 83 -3.71 -9.57 17.91
CA ALA A 83 -3.89 -10.77 17.11
C ALA A 83 -3.88 -10.48 15.60
N GLU A 84 -4.64 -9.50 15.14
CA GLU A 84 -4.70 -9.18 13.71
C GLU A 84 -3.39 -8.54 13.20
N THR A 85 -2.68 -7.79 14.05
CA THR A 85 -1.33 -7.29 13.72
C THR A 85 -0.34 -8.44 13.56
N GLY A 86 -0.38 -9.41 14.48
CA GLY A 86 0.42 -10.63 14.39
C GLY A 86 0.13 -11.44 13.13
N HIS A 87 -1.15 -11.59 12.77
CA HIS A 87 -1.55 -12.24 11.52
C HIS A 87 -1.00 -11.51 10.29
N PHE A 88 -1.14 -10.19 10.23
CA PHE A 88 -0.58 -9.39 9.14
C PHE A 88 0.94 -9.59 9.01
N LEU A 89 1.68 -9.54 10.12
CA LEU A 89 3.13 -9.72 10.13
C LEU A 89 3.54 -11.13 9.71
N ALA A 90 2.82 -12.15 10.15
CA ALA A 90 3.05 -13.53 9.75
C ALA A 90 2.80 -13.74 8.24
N ASP A 91 1.72 -13.16 7.71
CA ASP A 91 1.38 -13.21 6.28
C ASP A 91 2.45 -12.49 5.44
N MET A 92 2.92 -11.32 5.90
CA MET A 92 3.99 -10.57 5.24
C MET A 92 5.35 -11.29 5.25
N THR A 93 5.64 -12.04 6.31
CA THR A 93 6.86 -12.85 6.44
C THR A 93 6.81 -14.11 5.58
N SER A 94 5.65 -14.76 5.54
CA SER A 94 5.43 -16.01 4.79
C SER A 94 5.20 -15.76 3.30
N ALA A 95 4.82 -14.54 2.92
CA ALA A 95 4.60 -14.16 1.53
C ALA A 95 5.87 -14.26 0.69
N LYS A 96 5.67 -14.55 -0.61
CA LYS A 96 6.73 -14.36 -1.60
C LYS A 96 7.24 -12.92 -1.51
N LYS A 97 8.56 -12.75 -1.57
CA LYS A 97 9.25 -11.45 -1.47
C LYS A 97 8.59 -10.41 -2.39
N LEU A 98 7.94 -9.44 -1.77
CA LEU A 98 7.31 -8.31 -2.45
C LEU A 98 8.37 -7.28 -2.85
N PRO A 99 8.14 -6.50 -3.93
CA PRO A 99 8.93 -5.31 -4.22
C PRO A 99 8.96 -4.37 -3.01
N VAL A 100 10.11 -3.74 -2.77
CA VAL A 100 10.37 -2.97 -1.53
C VAL A 100 9.34 -1.87 -1.33
N ASN A 101 8.98 -1.14 -2.40
CA ASN A 101 7.99 -0.07 -2.32
C ASN A 101 6.57 -0.59 -2.04
N VAL A 102 6.22 -1.78 -2.55
CA VAL A 102 4.93 -2.41 -2.27
C VAL A 102 4.87 -2.85 -0.81
N ARG A 103 5.91 -3.51 -0.31
CA ARG A 103 6.01 -3.90 1.11
C ARG A 103 5.97 -2.68 2.04
N ALA A 104 6.78 -1.66 1.76
CA ALA A 104 6.81 -0.42 2.54
C ALA A 104 5.44 0.26 2.56
N HIS A 105 4.75 0.32 1.42
CA HIS A 105 3.42 0.90 1.35
C HIS A 105 2.40 0.12 2.20
N LEU A 106 2.41 -1.21 2.15
CA LEU A 106 1.53 -2.04 2.97
C LEU A 106 1.79 -1.87 4.47
N LEU A 107 3.06 -1.83 4.88
CA LEU A 107 3.43 -1.59 6.28
C LEU A 107 2.98 -0.21 6.75
N HIS A 108 3.17 0.83 5.94
CA HIS A 108 2.68 2.17 6.24
C HIS A 108 1.16 2.21 6.43
N LEU A 109 0.40 1.53 5.55
CA LEU A 109 -1.05 1.44 5.69
C LEU A 109 -1.49 0.68 6.94
N ALA A 110 -0.76 -0.37 7.32
CA ALA A 110 -1.02 -1.15 8.53
C ALA A 110 -0.73 -0.33 9.79
N LYS A 111 0.39 0.40 9.84
CA LYS A 111 0.74 1.33 10.93
C LYS A 111 -0.35 2.36 11.16
N ASN A 112 -0.82 2.99 10.10
CA ASN A 112 -1.92 3.96 10.20
C ASN A 112 -3.21 3.30 10.72
N ALA A 113 -3.46 2.03 10.36
CA ALA A 113 -4.60 1.25 10.84
C ALA A 113 -4.48 0.80 12.31
N THR A 114 -3.29 0.89 12.91
CA THR A 114 -3.00 0.54 14.30
C THR A 114 -2.57 1.72 15.17
N GLY A 115 -2.71 2.97 14.68
CA GLY A 115 -2.18 4.16 15.35
C GLY A 115 -2.66 4.46 16.78
N LEU A 116 -3.63 3.72 17.32
CA LEU A 116 -4.05 3.79 18.73
C LEU A 116 -3.47 2.68 19.62
N CYS A 117 -2.68 1.76 19.04
CA CYS A 117 -1.96 0.69 19.73
C CYS A 117 -0.44 0.90 19.60
N GLY A 118 0.23 1.29 20.69
CA GLY A 118 1.67 1.59 20.71
C GLY A 118 2.55 0.43 20.24
N LEU A 119 2.45 -0.72 20.89
CA LEU A 119 3.23 -1.92 20.57
C LEU A 119 2.90 -2.47 19.18
N CYS A 120 1.63 -2.42 18.75
CA CYS A 120 1.25 -2.84 17.39
C CYS A 120 1.93 -1.95 16.35
N PHE A 121 1.93 -0.64 16.56
CA PHE A 121 2.57 0.32 15.68
C PHE A 121 4.09 0.10 15.64
N GLN A 122 4.75 0.03 16.80
CA GLN A 122 6.19 -0.20 16.91
C GLN A 122 6.63 -1.51 16.26
N GLY A 123 5.86 -2.60 16.43
CA GLY A 123 6.14 -3.87 15.79
C GLY A 123 6.10 -3.79 14.26
N LEU A 124 5.16 -3.01 13.71
CA LEU A 124 5.10 -2.77 12.27
C LEU A 124 6.22 -1.84 11.77
N GLU A 125 6.66 -0.89 12.60
CA GLU A 125 7.82 -0.04 12.29
C GLU A 125 9.13 -0.81 12.21
N ALA A 126 9.33 -1.76 13.13
CA ALA A 126 10.51 -2.60 13.14
C ALA A 126 10.69 -3.41 11.84
N GLU A 127 9.59 -3.67 11.13
CA GLU A 127 9.55 -4.41 9.88
C GLU A 127 9.67 -3.55 8.62
N GLU A 128 9.73 -2.21 8.78
CA GLU A 128 9.91 -1.31 7.64
C GLU A 128 11.27 -1.52 6.97
N PRO A 129 11.29 -1.67 5.63
CA PRO A 129 12.54 -1.91 4.93
C PRO A 129 13.44 -0.67 5.00
N VAL A 130 14.63 -0.83 5.59
CA VAL A 130 15.66 0.21 5.59
C VAL A 130 16.10 0.50 4.15
N LEU A 131 15.87 1.72 3.67
CA LEU A 131 16.26 2.19 2.34
C LEU A 131 17.77 2.51 2.22
N ALA A 132 18.61 1.84 2.98
CA ALA A 132 20.05 1.95 2.88
C ALA A 132 20.50 1.27 1.57
N THR A 133 20.75 2.07 0.53
CA THR A 133 21.67 1.74 -0.58
C THR A 133 21.45 0.41 -1.31
N ARG A 134 20.24 -0.15 -1.34
CA ARG A 134 19.95 -1.31 -2.23
C ARG A 134 19.59 -0.83 -3.63
N ALA A 135 20.62 -0.37 -4.35
CA ALA A 135 20.56 -0.02 -5.77
C ALA A 135 20.22 -1.21 -6.71
N GLY A 136 19.93 -2.40 -6.17
CA GLY A 136 19.57 -3.59 -6.92
C GLY A 136 18.25 -4.27 -6.52
N GLU A 137 17.52 -3.77 -5.51
CA GLU A 137 16.24 -4.37 -5.15
C GLU A 137 15.12 -3.74 -5.97
N GLY A 138 14.52 -4.55 -6.86
CA GLY A 138 13.55 -4.11 -7.85
C GLY A 138 12.47 -3.20 -7.26
N ARG A 139 12.59 -1.91 -7.54
CA ARG A 139 11.55 -0.93 -7.28
C ARG A 139 10.52 -1.07 -8.39
N CYS A 140 9.27 -1.13 -7.98
CA CYS A 140 8.12 -1.09 -8.86
C CYS A 140 7.67 0.36 -9.08
N GLY A 141 7.38 0.78 -10.31
CA GLY A 141 6.82 2.10 -10.61
C GLY A 141 6.68 2.39 -12.09
#